data_AF-A0A0A1TXZ8-F1
#
_entry.id   AF-A0A0A1TXZ8-F1
#
_cell.length_a   1.000
_cell.length_b   1.000
_cell.length_c   1.000
_cell.angle_alpha   90.00
_cell.angle_beta   90.00
_cell.angle_gamma   90.00
#
_symmetry.space_group_name_H-M   'P 1'
#
loop_
_entity.id
_entity.type
_entity.pdbx_description
1 polymer ?
#
loop_
_entity_poly.entity_id
_entity_poly.type
_entity_poly.pdbx_seq_one_letter_code
_entity_poly.pdbx_strand_id
1 'polypeptide(L)'
;MALTSSRLRELFGEYMIPGEVHLLPDDMKTIILEEMGGSVIWDGVEEVSETTSIFGVCKGDDETFEVGHLWFDELIKKAIEKYGEVFLRLNKVALLDSEWMNGSLSIHNSRDALTLLQASERANISLDSHSPNELEIVQYVSINPNQEFRCFVIQNTLCAIIQRYTDIFTSSIEKQKTQIVTAICSLYDNMHQTNLNIENYTFDVMVKGDKATLIDADELDEYHTKNTLEGFSTLDEIKEAKVKPVFLYVKEQNQVQPSVKLFQGIPQEFFNDKVIETFNKDPKKLDNMNID
;
A
#
# COMPACT_ATOMS: atom_id res chain seq x y z
N MET A 1 3.35 16.71 -13.60
CA MET A 1 3.25 17.40 -12.28
C MET A 1 2.81 16.29 -11.37
N ALA A 2 3.67 15.85 -10.46
CA ALA A 2 3.48 14.59 -9.74
C ALA A 2 2.05 14.47 -9.16
N LEU A 3 1.43 13.31 -9.33
CA LEU A 3 0.14 12.96 -8.72
C LEU A 3 0.31 12.77 -7.20
N THR A 4 0.31 13.88 -6.45
CA THR A 4 0.33 13.88 -4.97
C THR A 4 -1.03 13.46 -4.39
N SER A 5 -1.07 13.11 -3.10
CA SER A 5 -2.31 12.74 -2.41
C SER A 5 -3.33 13.88 -2.48
N SER A 6 -2.90 15.12 -2.22
CA SER A 6 -3.77 16.30 -2.30
C SER A 6 -4.37 16.46 -3.70
N ARG A 7 -3.55 16.30 -4.74
CA ARG A 7 -3.99 16.45 -6.13
C ARG A 7 -4.98 15.36 -6.54
N LEU A 8 -4.75 14.11 -6.13
CA LEU A 8 -5.68 13.01 -6.37
C LEU A 8 -7.03 13.26 -5.68
N ARG A 9 -7.01 13.73 -4.43
CA ARG A 9 -8.23 14.04 -3.68
C ARG A 9 -9.02 15.20 -4.27
N GLU A 10 -8.32 16.23 -4.75
CA GLU A 10 -8.94 17.37 -5.45
C GLU A 10 -9.67 16.93 -6.71
N LEU A 11 -9.05 16.05 -7.51
CA LEU A 11 -9.59 15.62 -8.80
C LEU A 11 -10.61 14.49 -8.68
N PHE A 12 -10.40 13.56 -7.76
CA PHE A 12 -11.11 12.28 -7.72
C PHE A 12 -11.71 11.93 -6.37
N GLY A 13 -11.77 12.88 -5.43
CA GLY A 13 -12.25 12.63 -4.07
C GLY A 13 -13.64 11.96 -4.00
N GLU A 14 -14.52 12.21 -4.99
CA GLU A 14 -15.84 11.58 -5.08
C GLU A 14 -15.81 10.08 -5.42
N TYR A 15 -14.75 9.62 -6.09
CA TYR A 15 -14.56 8.23 -6.50
C TYR A 15 -13.68 7.44 -5.51
N MET A 16 -13.05 8.11 -4.55
CA MET A 16 -12.14 7.52 -3.58
C MET A 16 -12.84 7.15 -2.27
N ILE A 17 -12.19 6.30 -1.47
CA ILE A 17 -12.59 6.06 -0.07
C ILE A 17 -12.54 7.39 0.68
N PRO A 18 -13.59 7.82 1.43
CA PRO A 18 -13.60 9.11 2.11
C PRO A 18 -12.34 9.35 2.96
N GLY A 19 -11.81 10.56 2.88
CA GLY A 19 -10.57 10.94 3.55
C GLY A 19 -10.16 12.36 3.26
N GLU A 20 -9.10 12.80 3.90
CA GLU A 20 -8.54 14.14 3.81
C GLU A 20 -7.01 14.12 3.88
N VAL A 21 -6.39 15.16 3.34
CA VAL A 21 -4.93 15.28 3.29
C VAL A 21 -4.54 16.54 4.04
N HIS A 22 -3.52 16.41 4.87
CA HIS A 22 -2.95 17.49 5.67
C HIS A 22 -1.45 17.56 5.42
N LEU A 23 -0.90 18.77 5.39
CA LEU A 23 0.55 18.94 5.39
C LEU A 23 1.06 18.78 6.82
N LEU A 24 2.02 17.87 7.02
CA LEU A 24 2.72 17.75 8.28
C LEU A 24 3.63 18.95 8.48
N PRO A 25 3.51 19.66 9.62
CA PRO A 25 4.48 20.68 9.97
C PRO A 25 5.84 20.04 10.32
N ASP A 26 6.90 20.85 10.23
CA ASP A 26 8.29 20.36 10.39
C ASP A 26 8.56 19.78 11.80
N ASP A 27 7.86 20.28 12.82
CA ASP A 27 7.94 19.75 14.18
C ASP A 27 7.52 18.27 14.22
N MET A 28 6.42 17.90 13.54
CA MET A 28 6.01 16.50 13.42
C MET A 28 6.98 15.63 12.69
N LYS A 29 7.63 16.17 11.66
CA LYS A 29 8.66 15.43 10.99
C LYS A 29 9.77 15.07 11.98
N THR A 30 10.18 16.00 12.84
CA THR A 30 11.15 15.69 13.91
C THR A 30 10.62 14.62 14.85
N ILE A 31 9.38 14.72 15.32
CA ILE A 31 8.79 13.74 16.27
C ILE A 31 8.64 12.34 15.66
N ILE A 32 8.26 12.24 14.39
CA ILE A 32 8.14 10.95 13.70
C ILE A 32 9.52 10.30 13.51
N LEU A 33 10.54 11.12 13.21
CA LEU A 33 11.91 10.67 12.99
C LEU A 33 12.73 10.50 14.28
N GLU A 34 12.26 11.05 15.40
CA GLU A 34 12.84 10.79 16.71
C GLU A 34 12.69 9.30 17.02
N GLU A 35 13.83 8.64 17.28
CA GLU A 35 13.83 7.25 17.70
C GLU A 35 12.88 7.11 18.90
N MET A 36 11.96 6.13 18.85
CA MET A 36 11.19 5.77 20.04
C MET A 36 12.20 5.55 21.17
N GLY A 37 12.20 6.45 22.17
CA GLY A 37 13.23 6.59 23.20
C GLY A 37 13.42 5.38 24.13
N GLY A 38 12.87 4.22 23.79
CA GLY A 38 13.23 2.95 24.37
C GLY A 38 14.61 2.54 23.87
N SER A 39 15.66 3.02 24.53
CA SER A 39 16.92 2.29 24.56
C SER A 39 16.59 0.89 25.09
N VAL A 40 16.51 -0.10 24.19
CA VAL A 40 16.54 -1.50 24.61
C VAL A 40 17.95 -1.71 25.15
N ILE A 41 18.11 -1.49 26.45
CA ILE A 41 19.28 -1.95 27.17
C ILE A 41 19.13 -3.47 27.18
N TRP A 42 19.93 -4.15 26.35
CA TRP A 42 20.13 -5.58 26.46
C TRP A 42 20.91 -5.84 27.75
N ASP A 43 20.21 -5.90 28.89
CA ASP A 43 20.78 -6.27 30.18
C ASP A 43 21.01 -7.78 30.23
N GLY A 44 22.01 -8.23 29.46
CA GLY A 44 22.66 -9.52 29.62
C GLY A 44 21.83 -10.77 29.27
N VAL A 45 22.55 -11.85 29.02
CA VAL A 45 21.97 -13.20 28.95
C VAL A 45 21.73 -13.66 30.38
N GLU A 46 20.47 -13.78 30.79
CA GLU A 46 20.13 -14.54 32.00
C GLU A 46 19.94 -16.02 31.64
N GLU A 47 20.65 -16.92 32.33
CA GLU A 47 20.41 -18.36 32.22
C GLU A 47 18.99 -18.66 32.74
N VAL A 48 18.09 -18.99 31.80
CA VAL A 48 16.71 -19.35 32.11
C VAL A 48 16.71 -20.71 32.82
N SER A 49 16.55 -20.71 34.14
CA SER A 49 16.25 -21.94 34.89
C SER A 49 14.75 -22.29 34.78
N GLU A 50 14.45 -23.59 34.64
CA GLU A 50 13.18 -24.16 34.16
C GLU A 50 11.90 -23.91 35.00
N THR A 51 11.84 -22.93 35.91
CA THR A 51 10.69 -22.79 36.83
C THR A 51 10.07 -21.41 37.00
N THR A 52 10.32 -20.45 36.10
CA THR A 52 9.70 -19.11 36.24
C THR A 52 8.69 -18.85 35.12
N SER A 53 7.45 -18.53 35.52
CA SER A 53 6.38 -18.10 34.62
C SER A 53 6.82 -16.87 33.83
N ILE A 54 6.86 -17.03 32.50
CA ILE A 54 7.48 -16.09 31.54
C ILE A 54 6.66 -14.79 31.37
N PHE A 55 5.44 -14.73 31.89
CA PHE A 55 4.58 -13.54 31.77
C PHE A 55 4.56 -12.75 33.07
N GLY A 56 5.69 -12.10 33.37
CA GLY A 56 5.70 -10.95 34.27
C GLY A 56 4.89 -9.82 33.62
N VAL A 57 3.77 -9.45 34.23
CA VAL A 57 3.01 -8.25 33.83
C VAL A 57 3.93 -7.05 34.03
N CYS A 58 4.45 -6.50 32.93
CA CYS A 58 5.04 -5.16 32.96
C CYS A 58 3.92 -4.20 33.36
N LYS A 59 3.97 -3.71 34.60
CA LYS A 59 3.28 -2.48 34.94
C LYS A 59 3.99 -1.39 34.14
N GLY A 60 3.42 -1.05 32.99
CA GLY A 60 3.80 0.16 32.29
C GLY A 60 3.54 1.32 33.24
N ASP A 61 4.59 2.03 33.60
CA ASP A 61 4.45 3.36 34.13
C ASP A 61 3.62 4.15 33.11
N ASP A 62 2.55 4.79 33.59
CA ASP A 62 1.79 5.76 32.82
C ASP A 62 2.74 6.95 32.55
N GLU A 63 3.61 6.80 31.55
CA GLU A 63 4.32 7.91 30.95
C GLU A 63 3.23 8.84 30.39
N THR A 64 3.02 9.92 31.12
CA THR A 64 2.23 11.05 30.69
C THR A 64 2.70 11.47 29.31
N PHE A 65 1.90 11.16 28.28
CA PHE A 65 2.10 11.65 26.92
C PHE A 65 2.29 13.17 27.02
N GLU A 66 3.51 13.63 26.75
CA GLU A 66 3.85 15.04 26.90
C GLU A 66 2.94 15.89 26.01
N VAL A 67 2.63 17.09 26.49
CA VAL A 67 1.64 18.07 26.00
C VAL A 67 1.92 18.60 24.57
N GLY A 68 2.82 17.98 23.81
CA GLY A 68 3.41 18.49 22.59
C GLY A 68 2.54 18.48 21.33
N HIS A 69 1.47 17.68 21.27
CA HIS A 69 0.80 17.41 19.98
C HIS A 69 -0.73 17.59 20.01
N LEU A 70 -1.22 18.56 20.79
CA LEU A 70 -2.67 18.85 20.89
C LEU A 70 -3.34 19.03 19.52
N TRP A 71 -2.67 19.63 18.55
CA TRP A 71 -3.23 19.80 17.20
C TRP A 71 -3.32 18.48 16.44
N PHE A 72 -2.35 17.56 16.61
CA PHE A 72 -2.36 16.22 16.01
C PHE A 72 -3.44 15.37 16.68
N ASP A 73 -3.57 15.49 18.00
CA ASP A 73 -4.64 14.83 18.75
C ASP A 73 -6.02 15.27 18.29
N GLU A 74 -6.21 16.59 18.17
CA GLU A 74 -7.46 17.13 17.62
C GLU A 74 -7.69 16.70 16.18
N LEU A 75 -6.65 16.62 15.37
CA LEU A 75 -6.73 16.20 13.98
C LEU A 75 -7.21 14.75 13.86
N ILE A 76 -6.53 13.83 14.54
CA ILE A 76 -6.89 12.40 14.54
C ILE A 76 -8.27 12.20 15.16
N LYS A 77 -8.57 12.88 16.27
CA LYS A 77 -9.90 12.82 16.90
C LYS A 77 -11.02 13.29 15.96
N LYS A 78 -10.84 14.44 15.30
CA LYS A 78 -11.84 14.97 14.33
C LYS A 78 -12.02 14.02 13.15
N ALA A 79 -10.93 13.43 12.65
CA ALA A 79 -11.01 12.46 11.57
C ALA A 79 -11.78 11.19 11.99
N ILE A 80 -11.53 10.68 13.19
CA ILE A 80 -12.24 9.53 13.74
C ILE A 80 -13.73 9.83 13.94
N GLU A 81 -14.06 11.00 14.49
CA GLU A 81 -15.45 11.44 14.65
C GLU A 81 -16.19 11.53 13.29
N LYS A 82 -15.48 11.88 12.23
CA LYS A 82 -16.03 12.08 10.88
C LYS A 82 -16.12 10.79 10.07
N TYR A 83 -15.12 9.91 10.14
CA TYR A 83 -14.98 8.74 9.26
C TYR A 83 -15.14 7.39 9.99
N GLY A 84 -15.14 7.38 11.32
CA GLY A 84 -15.10 6.17 12.15
C GLY A 84 -13.66 5.71 12.35
N GLU A 85 -13.38 4.44 12.08
CA GLU A 85 -12.00 3.96 12.07
C GLU A 85 -11.23 4.58 10.90
N VAL A 86 -9.98 4.98 11.14
CA VAL A 86 -9.14 5.63 10.12
C VAL A 86 -7.83 4.90 9.88
N PHE A 87 -7.23 5.17 8.74
CA PHE A 87 -5.96 4.65 8.27
C PHE A 87 -5.08 5.82 7.81
N LEU A 88 -3.76 5.71 7.98
CA LEU A 88 -2.82 6.74 7.56
C LEU A 88 -1.95 6.31 6.38
N ARG A 89 -1.72 7.24 5.47
CA ARG A 89 -0.65 7.16 4.47
C ARG A 89 0.20 8.42 4.53
N LEU A 90 1.49 8.26 4.27
CA LEU A 90 2.44 9.37 4.22
C LEU A 90 3.01 9.48 2.81
N ASN A 91 2.71 10.58 2.12
CA ASN A 91 3.05 10.81 0.72
C ASN A 91 2.59 9.63 -0.17
N LYS A 92 1.34 9.18 0.04
CA LYS A 92 0.72 7.99 -0.60
C LYS A 92 1.29 6.64 -0.16
N VAL A 93 2.30 6.62 0.69
CA VAL A 93 2.89 5.38 1.21
C VAL A 93 2.10 4.88 2.41
N ALA A 94 1.54 3.67 2.28
CA ALA A 94 0.92 2.94 3.38
C ALA A 94 1.97 2.44 4.39
N LEU A 95 1.66 2.52 5.69
CA LEU A 95 2.54 2.15 6.80
C LEU A 95 2.56 0.63 7.11
N LEU A 96 2.50 -0.21 6.07
CA LEU A 96 2.25 -1.66 6.22
C LEU A 96 3.29 -2.39 7.09
N ASP A 97 4.53 -1.92 7.06
CA ASP A 97 5.65 -2.47 7.81
C ASP A 97 5.56 -2.24 9.33
N SER A 98 4.72 -1.31 9.76
CA SER A 98 4.48 -1.02 11.18
C SER A 98 3.21 -1.68 11.74
N GLU A 99 2.43 -2.40 10.92
CA GLU A 99 1.15 -3.00 11.33
C GLU A 99 1.30 -3.87 12.59
N TRP A 100 2.40 -4.61 12.71
CA TRP A 100 2.69 -5.50 13.84
C TRP A 100 2.77 -4.78 15.19
N MET A 101 3.07 -3.48 15.21
CA MET A 101 3.16 -2.69 16.45
C MET A 101 1.81 -2.47 17.11
N ASN A 102 0.76 -2.31 16.30
CA ASN A 102 -0.59 -2.05 16.77
C ASN A 102 -1.54 -3.25 16.54
N GLY A 103 -1.06 -4.31 15.88
CA GLY A 103 -1.84 -5.48 15.47
C GLY A 103 -2.82 -5.22 14.32
N SER A 104 -2.94 -3.97 13.89
CA SER A 104 -3.79 -3.51 12.79
C SER A 104 -3.32 -2.12 12.35
N LEU A 105 -3.55 -1.80 11.07
CA LEU A 105 -3.39 -0.45 10.54
C LEU A 105 -4.57 0.50 10.86
N SER A 106 -5.62 -0.01 11.50
CA SER A 106 -6.73 0.81 12.00
C SER A 106 -6.29 1.66 13.19
N ILE A 107 -6.68 2.93 13.18
CA ILE A 107 -6.32 3.92 14.18
C ILE A 107 -7.57 4.34 14.94
N HIS A 108 -7.50 4.24 16.27
CA HIS A 108 -8.60 4.57 17.18
C HIS A 108 -8.29 5.79 18.07
N ASN A 109 -7.04 6.21 18.11
CA ASN A 109 -6.58 7.38 18.84
C ASN A 109 -5.23 7.86 18.28
N SER A 110 -4.74 9.02 18.72
CA SER A 110 -3.48 9.60 18.24
C SER A 110 -2.24 8.81 18.62
N ARG A 111 -2.28 8.06 19.73
CA ARG A 111 -1.17 7.18 20.14
C ARG A 111 -1.00 6.05 19.13
N ASP A 112 -2.07 5.43 18.66
CA ASP A 112 -2.02 4.42 17.61
C ASP A 112 -1.39 5.01 16.34
N ALA A 113 -1.85 6.21 15.94
CA ALA A 113 -1.33 6.92 14.78
C ALA A 113 0.17 7.20 14.89
N LEU A 114 0.62 7.75 16.02
CA LEU A 114 2.02 8.07 16.24
C LEU A 114 2.89 6.82 16.33
N THR A 115 2.40 5.76 16.97
CA THR A 115 3.09 4.46 17.08
C THR A 115 3.38 3.88 15.70
N LEU A 116 2.39 3.87 14.80
CA LEU A 116 2.56 3.37 13.44
C LEU A 116 3.52 4.27 12.63
N LEU A 117 3.41 5.59 12.75
CA LEU A 117 4.28 6.52 12.04
C LEU A 117 5.75 6.39 12.46
N GLN A 118 6.04 6.36 13.76
CA GLN A 118 7.40 6.25 14.30
C GLN A 118 8.03 4.88 14.07
N ALA A 119 7.24 3.81 14.04
CA ALA A 119 7.74 2.46 13.83
C ALA A 119 7.85 2.04 12.34
N SER A 120 7.38 2.89 11.41
CA SER A 120 7.40 2.58 9.98
C SER A 120 8.68 3.12 9.34
N GLU A 121 9.53 2.21 8.87
CA GLU A 121 10.68 2.56 8.04
C GLU A 121 10.23 3.17 6.71
N ARG A 122 9.06 2.74 6.22
CA ARG A 122 8.43 3.35 5.04
C ARG A 122 8.06 4.82 5.27
N ALA A 123 7.63 5.19 6.48
CA ALA A 123 7.42 6.59 6.83
C ALA A 123 8.75 7.36 6.84
N ASN A 124 9.79 6.81 7.46
CA ASN A 124 11.12 7.42 7.51
C ASN A 124 11.66 7.74 6.11
N ILE A 125 11.67 6.74 5.22
CA ILE A 125 12.10 6.89 3.82
C ILE A 125 11.25 7.94 3.09
N SER A 126 9.93 7.92 3.32
CA SER A 126 8.98 8.86 2.69
C SER A 126 9.25 10.30 3.13
N LEU A 127 9.58 10.54 4.41
CA LEU A 127 9.90 11.87 4.95
C LEU A 127 11.28 12.37 4.52
N ASP A 128 12.24 11.48 4.28
CA ASP A 128 13.57 11.84 3.80
C ASP A 128 13.55 12.27 2.32
N SER A 129 12.61 11.72 1.54
CA SER A 129 12.37 12.19 0.17
C SER A 129 11.89 13.64 0.17
N HIS A 130 12.44 14.50 -0.68
CA HIS A 130 12.11 15.94 -0.78
C HIS A 130 10.68 16.24 -1.30
N SER A 131 9.70 15.37 -1.02
CA SER A 131 8.28 15.54 -1.32
C SER A 131 7.58 16.44 -0.28
N PRO A 132 6.42 17.03 -0.62
CA PRO A 132 5.56 17.62 0.40
C PRO A 132 5.16 16.54 1.39
N ASN A 133 5.33 16.77 2.70
CA ASN A 133 4.99 15.82 3.77
C ASN A 133 3.47 15.74 3.95
N GLU A 134 2.77 15.14 3.00
CA GLU A 134 1.33 14.96 2.99
C GLU A 134 0.93 13.74 3.83
N LEU A 135 0.30 13.99 4.97
CA LEU A 135 -0.41 12.98 5.74
C LEU A 135 -1.83 12.84 5.21
N GLU A 136 -2.12 11.68 4.63
CA GLU A 136 -3.47 11.31 4.21
C GLU A 136 -4.15 10.52 5.34
N ILE A 137 -5.32 10.99 5.78
CA ILE A 137 -6.18 10.32 6.76
C ILE A 137 -7.42 9.84 6.02
N VAL A 138 -7.58 8.53 5.91
CA VAL A 138 -8.67 7.91 5.15
C VAL A 138 -9.49 7.00 6.04
N GLN A 139 -10.76 6.82 5.70
CA GLN A 139 -11.59 5.82 6.36
C GLN A 139 -10.94 4.43 6.23
N TYR A 140 -10.78 3.74 7.36
CA TYR A 140 -10.29 2.37 7.38
C TYR A 140 -11.37 1.45 6.80
N VAL A 141 -11.00 0.70 5.78
CA VAL A 141 -11.85 -0.31 5.15
C VAL A 141 -11.05 -1.58 4.93
N SER A 142 -11.63 -2.71 5.33
CA SER A 142 -11.06 -4.01 4.99
C SER A 142 -11.25 -4.28 3.50
N ILE A 143 -10.15 -4.26 2.75
CA ILE A 143 -10.13 -4.54 1.31
C ILE A 143 -9.84 -6.03 1.13
N ASN A 144 -10.75 -6.73 0.45
CA ASN A 144 -10.49 -8.11 0.06
C ASN A 144 -9.49 -8.12 -1.11
N PRO A 145 -8.33 -8.79 -1.00
CA PRO A 145 -7.32 -8.84 -2.08
C PRO A 145 -7.87 -9.32 -3.43
N ASN A 146 -8.94 -10.13 -3.42
CA ASN A 146 -9.62 -10.62 -4.63
C ASN A 146 -10.44 -9.56 -5.37
N GLN A 147 -10.63 -8.40 -4.74
CA GLN A 147 -11.43 -7.29 -5.25
C GLN A 147 -10.55 -6.12 -5.70
N GLU A 148 -9.23 -6.25 -5.61
CA GLU A 148 -8.29 -5.19 -5.96
C GLU A 148 -7.64 -5.44 -7.32
N PHE A 149 -7.66 -4.41 -8.16
CA PHE A 149 -7.12 -4.44 -9.52
C PHE A 149 -6.27 -3.21 -9.78
N ARG A 150 -5.18 -3.40 -10.51
CA ARG A 150 -4.37 -2.32 -11.09
C ARG A 150 -4.74 -2.12 -12.54
N CYS A 151 -5.04 -0.88 -12.89
CA CYS A 151 -5.45 -0.48 -14.22
C CYS A 151 -4.35 0.33 -14.89
N PHE A 152 -4.16 0.14 -16.20
CA PHE A 152 -3.14 0.80 -17.00
C PHE A 152 -3.79 1.68 -18.04
N VAL A 153 -3.48 2.97 -17.99
CA VAL A 153 -3.90 3.97 -18.96
C VAL A 153 -2.68 4.38 -19.76
N ILE A 154 -2.77 4.23 -21.08
CA ILE A 154 -1.71 4.60 -22.02
C ILE A 154 -2.34 5.46 -23.09
N GLN A 155 -1.75 6.63 -23.35
CA GLN A 155 -2.27 7.60 -24.33
C GLN A 155 -3.76 7.88 -24.13
N ASN A 156 -4.18 8.14 -22.87
CA ASN A 156 -5.57 8.39 -22.52
C ASN A 156 -6.54 7.26 -22.89
N THR A 157 -6.07 6.01 -22.94
CA THR A 157 -6.91 4.83 -23.16
C THR A 157 -6.67 3.82 -22.05
N LEU A 158 -7.73 3.30 -21.43
CA LEU A 158 -7.65 2.18 -20.50
C LEU A 158 -7.31 0.89 -21.28
N CYS A 159 -6.06 0.44 -21.20
CA CYS A 159 -5.55 -0.66 -22.02
C CYS A 159 -5.55 -2.01 -21.28
N ALA A 160 -5.33 -2.01 -19.97
CA ALA A 160 -5.28 -3.24 -19.18
C ALA A 160 -5.86 -3.08 -17.78
N ILE A 161 -6.45 -4.16 -17.29
CA ILE A 161 -6.93 -4.33 -15.91
C ILE A 161 -6.31 -5.63 -15.40
N ILE A 162 -5.53 -5.55 -14.33
CA ILE A 162 -4.74 -6.67 -13.81
C ILE A 162 -5.12 -6.91 -12.35
N GLN A 163 -5.36 -8.16 -11.96
CA GLN A 163 -5.51 -8.54 -10.55
C GLN A 163 -4.27 -8.09 -9.75
N ARG A 164 -4.48 -7.35 -8.66
CA ARG A 164 -3.38 -6.77 -7.87
C ARG A 164 -2.43 -7.83 -7.28
N TYR A 165 -3.03 -8.92 -6.82
CA TYR A 165 -2.40 -10.02 -6.09
C TYR A 165 -2.44 -11.30 -6.95
N THR A 166 -1.33 -11.62 -7.61
CA THR A 166 -1.18 -12.80 -8.50
C THR A 166 -0.87 -14.09 -7.74
N ASP A 167 -0.65 -13.98 -6.43
CA ASP A 167 -0.45 -15.06 -5.47
C ASP A 167 -1.77 -15.62 -4.91
N ILE A 168 -2.91 -15.06 -5.33
CA ILE A 168 -4.24 -15.48 -4.86
C ILE A 168 -5.06 -15.95 -6.05
N PHE A 169 -5.52 -17.21 -5.98
CA PHE A 169 -6.50 -17.76 -6.90
C PHE A 169 -7.90 -17.76 -6.28
N THR A 170 -8.89 -17.26 -7.03
CA THR A 170 -10.30 -17.42 -6.69
C THR A 170 -11.16 -17.61 -7.93
N SER A 171 -12.12 -18.54 -7.84
CA SER A 171 -13.13 -18.71 -8.90
C SER A 171 -14.11 -17.55 -9.02
N SER A 172 -14.16 -16.63 -8.03
CA SER A 172 -15.10 -15.51 -8.03
C SER A 172 -14.80 -14.48 -9.12
N ILE A 173 -13.51 -14.23 -9.41
CA ILE A 173 -13.10 -13.26 -10.43
C ILE A 173 -13.57 -13.72 -11.82
N GLU A 174 -13.38 -15.00 -12.17
CA GLU A 174 -13.89 -15.57 -13.43
C GLU A 174 -15.40 -15.39 -13.57
N LYS A 175 -16.15 -15.70 -12.51
CA LYS A 175 -17.63 -15.60 -12.49
C LYS A 175 -18.13 -14.17 -12.64
N GLN A 176 -17.36 -13.19 -12.15
CA GLN A 176 -17.74 -11.77 -12.10
C GLN A 176 -16.98 -10.92 -13.13
N LYS A 177 -16.19 -11.51 -14.03
CA LYS A 177 -15.28 -10.76 -14.93
C LYS A 177 -15.97 -9.64 -15.71
N THR A 178 -17.17 -9.90 -16.25
CA THR A 178 -17.92 -8.90 -17.02
C THR A 178 -18.34 -7.74 -16.13
N GLN A 179 -18.82 -8.05 -14.93
CA GLN A 179 -19.21 -7.04 -13.93
C GLN A 179 -18.02 -6.18 -13.50
N ILE A 180 -16.89 -6.81 -13.20
CA ILE A 180 -15.64 -6.15 -12.79
C ILE A 180 -15.17 -5.19 -13.89
N VAL A 181 -15.04 -5.69 -15.13
CA VAL A 181 -14.59 -4.87 -16.26
C VAL A 181 -15.56 -3.71 -16.51
N THR A 182 -16.88 -3.95 -16.47
CA THR A 182 -17.87 -2.88 -16.66
C THR A 182 -17.80 -1.81 -15.56
N ALA A 183 -17.65 -2.20 -14.29
CA ALA A 183 -17.54 -1.25 -13.18
C ALA A 183 -16.29 -0.37 -13.31
N ILE A 184 -15.15 -0.97 -13.67
CA ILE A 184 -13.88 -0.26 -13.85
C ILE A 184 -13.91 0.65 -15.07
N CYS A 185 -14.43 0.19 -16.21
CA CYS A 185 -14.59 1.04 -17.39
C CYS A 185 -15.51 2.23 -17.10
N SER A 186 -16.61 2.03 -16.37
CA SER A 186 -17.53 3.10 -16.00
C SER A 186 -16.85 4.14 -15.09
N LEU A 187 -16.03 3.68 -14.13
CA LEU A 187 -15.22 4.57 -13.30
C LEU A 187 -14.22 5.36 -14.16
N TYR A 188 -13.52 4.68 -15.08
CA TYR A 188 -12.57 5.31 -15.97
C TYR A 188 -13.22 6.38 -16.87
N ASP A 189 -14.38 6.10 -17.45
CA ASP A 189 -15.11 7.06 -18.30
C ASP A 189 -15.49 8.33 -17.53
N ASN A 190 -15.80 8.22 -16.23
CA ASN A 190 -16.05 9.36 -15.36
C ASN A 190 -14.75 10.11 -15.01
N MET A 191 -13.68 9.38 -14.67
CA MET A 191 -12.36 9.96 -14.39
C MET A 191 -11.77 10.67 -15.62
N HIS A 192 -11.92 10.11 -16.81
CA HIS A 192 -11.37 10.64 -18.05
C HIS A 192 -11.97 12.00 -18.44
N GLN A 193 -13.22 12.26 -18.05
CA GLN A 193 -13.83 13.59 -18.20
C GLN A 193 -13.14 14.65 -17.33
N THR A 194 -12.48 14.23 -16.26
CA THR A 194 -11.69 15.08 -15.38
C THR A 194 -10.27 15.18 -15.96
N ASN A 195 -9.99 16.26 -16.67
CA ASN A 195 -8.75 16.42 -17.43
C ASN A 195 -7.48 16.38 -16.54
N LEU A 196 -6.82 15.23 -16.48
CA LEU A 196 -5.61 14.98 -15.69
C LEU A 196 -4.35 15.64 -16.24
N ASN A 197 -4.34 16.09 -17.51
CA ASN A 197 -3.12 16.49 -18.24
C ASN A 197 -1.98 15.44 -18.16
N ILE A 198 -2.30 14.17 -17.91
CA ILE A 198 -1.36 13.04 -17.84
C ILE A 198 -1.92 11.93 -18.72
N GLU A 199 -1.15 11.53 -19.73
CA GLU A 199 -1.60 10.57 -20.73
C GLU A 199 -1.36 9.11 -20.35
N ASN A 200 -0.33 8.88 -19.52
CA ASN A 200 0.11 7.56 -19.11
C ASN A 200 0.14 7.50 -17.59
N TYR A 201 -0.69 6.64 -17.01
CA TYR A 201 -0.78 6.47 -15.57
C TYR A 201 -1.33 5.10 -15.22
N THR A 202 -1.12 4.69 -13.98
CA THR A 202 -1.78 3.54 -13.39
C THR A 202 -2.71 3.99 -12.30
N PHE A 203 -3.76 3.21 -12.06
CA PHE A 203 -4.63 3.45 -10.93
C PHE A 203 -5.09 2.12 -10.32
N ASP A 204 -5.10 2.07 -9.00
CA ASP A 204 -5.54 0.92 -8.22
C ASP A 204 -7.00 1.13 -7.83
N VAL A 205 -7.81 0.08 -7.97
CA VAL A 205 -9.25 0.11 -7.71
C VAL A 205 -9.70 -1.09 -6.90
N MET A 206 -10.65 -0.85 -6.01
CA MET A 206 -11.42 -1.90 -5.34
C MET A 206 -12.78 -2.03 -6.02
N VAL A 207 -13.18 -3.25 -6.35
CA VAL A 207 -14.50 -3.55 -6.93
C VAL A 207 -15.35 -4.36 -5.96
N LYS A 208 -16.49 -3.79 -5.55
CA LYS A 208 -17.47 -4.45 -4.69
C LYS A 208 -18.84 -4.42 -5.36
N GLY A 209 -19.24 -5.57 -5.91
CA GLY A 209 -20.44 -5.66 -6.76
C GLY A 209 -20.25 -4.83 -8.03
N ASP A 210 -21.20 -3.93 -8.31
CA ASP A 210 -21.18 -3.06 -9.49
C ASP A 210 -20.41 -1.75 -9.29
N LYS A 211 -19.83 -1.53 -8.10
CA LYS A 211 -19.13 -0.28 -7.75
C LYS A 211 -17.62 -0.49 -7.76
N ALA A 212 -16.92 0.28 -8.59
CA ALA A 212 -15.47 0.48 -8.50
C ALA A 212 -15.16 1.74 -7.67
N THR A 213 -14.18 1.63 -6.77
CA THR A 213 -13.70 2.73 -5.92
C THR A 213 -12.21 2.90 -6.15
N LEU A 214 -11.78 4.13 -6.44
CA LEU A 214 -10.38 4.47 -6.64
C LEU A 214 -9.62 4.39 -5.30
N ILE A 215 -8.49 3.69 -5.29
CA ILE A 215 -7.63 3.53 -4.10
C ILE A 215 -6.40 4.44 -4.20
N ASP A 216 -5.76 4.45 -5.37
CA ASP A 216 -4.54 5.21 -5.62
C ASP A 216 -4.32 5.38 -7.13
N ALA A 217 -3.48 6.32 -7.54
CA ALA A 217 -3.03 6.47 -8.92
C ALA A 217 -1.63 7.06 -9.02
N ASP A 218 -0.81 6.51 -9.91
CA ASP A 218 0.59 6.89 -10.10
C ASP A 218 0.86 7.25 -11.56
N GLU A 219 1.74 8.24 -11.77
CA GLU A 219 2.28 8.51 -13.10
C GLU A 219 3.04 7.27 -13.58
N LEU A 220 2.79 6.87 -14.82
CA LEU A 220 3.46 5.73 -15.39
C LEU A 220 4.69 6.24 -16.14
N ASP A 221 5.87 6.07 -15.56
CA ASP A 221 7.11 6.37 -16.28
C ASP A 221 7.44 5.28 -17.33
N GLU A 222 8.29 5.63 -18.28
CA GLU A 222 8.62 4.75 -19.42
C GLU A 222 9.32 3.44 -18.98
N TYR A 223 10.04 3.48 -17.85
CA TYR A 223 10.76 2.33 -17.28
C TYR A 223 9.83 1.33 -16.60
N HIS A 224 8.89 1.82 -15.79
CA HIS A 224 7.86 1.04 -15.11
C HIS A 224 6.79 0.54 -16.10
N THR A 225 6.47 1.32 -17.15
CA THR A 225 5.65 0.85 -18.29
C THR A 225 6.24 -0.43 -18.85
N LYS A 226 7.55 -0.40 -19.14
CA LYS A 226 8.26 -1.51 -19.76
C LYS A 226 8.34 -2.72 -18.85
N ASN A 227 8.83 -2.59 -17.63
CA ASN A 227 9.01 -3.74 -16.73
C ASN A 227 7.69 -4.35 -16.24
N THR A 228 6.66 -3.52 -16.01
CA THR A 228 5.37 -4.01 -15.51
C THR A 228 4.58 -4.70 -16.63
N LEU A 229 4.69 -4.22 -17.87
CA LEU A 229 3.96 -4.79 -19.00
C LEU A 229 4.74 -5.88 -19.74
N GLU A 230 6.08 -5.90 -19.73
CA GLU A 230 6.90 -6.95 -20.37
C GLU A 230 6.85 -8.28 -19.62
N GLY A 231 6.55 -8.28 -18.32
CA GLY A 231 6.26 -9.50 -17.55
C GLY A 231 4.99 -10.21 -18.02
N PHE A 232 4.09 -9.47 -18.69
CA PHE A 232 2.96 -10.03 -19.40
C PHE A 232 3.36 -10.11 -20.88
N SER A 233 3.23 -11.27 -21.51
CA SER A 233 3.60 -11.50 -22.92
C SER A 233 2.73 -10.70 -23.93
N THR A 234 2.10 -9.62 -23.48
CA THR A 234 0.87 -9.03 -23.98
C THR A 234 1.01 -7.55 -24.30
N LEU A 235 2.22 -6.98 -24.31
CA LEU A 235 2.41 -5.57 -24.72
C LEU A 235 1.84 -5.29 -26.12
N ASP A 236 1.97 -6.24 -27.04
CA ASP A 236 1.38 -6.14 -28.37
C ASP A 236 -0.15 -6.30 -28.32
N GLU A 237 -0.68 -7.21 -27.48
CA GLU A 237 -2.13 -7.36 -27.25
C GLU A 237 -2.74 -6.10 -26.63
N ILE A 238 -2.03 -5.44 -25.71
CA ILE A 238 -2.43 -4.20 -25.04
C ILE A 238 -2.41 -3.03 -26.02
N LYS A 239 -1.43 -2.98 -26.95
CA LYS A 239 -1.36 -1.96 -28.01
C LYS A 239 -2.41 -2.16 -29.10
N GLU A 240 -2.81 -3.41 -29.37
CA GLU A 240 -3.85 -3.74 -30.35
C GLU A 240 -5.28 -3.58 -29.78
N ALA A 241 -5.43 -3.61 -28.46
CA ALA A 241 -6.70 -3.44 -27.74
C ALA A 241 -7.22 -1.99 -27.82
N LYS A 242 -7.61 -1.52 -29.01
CA LYS A 242 -8.16 -0.18 -29.23
C LYS A 242 -9.62 0.00 -28.79
N VAL A 243 -10.32 -1.09 -28.41
CA VAL A 243 -11.77 -1.07 -28.19
C VAL A 243 -12.18 -1.48 -26.77
N LYS A 244 -11.43 -2.36 -26.10
CA LYS A 244 -11.71 -2.83 -24.72
C LYS A 244 -10.41 -3.19 -24.01
N PRO A 245 -10.29 -2.96 -22.69
CA PRO A 245 -9.09 -3.33 -21.97
C PRO A 245 -8.89 -4.84 -21.92
N VAL A 246 -7.62 -5.26 -21.92
CA VAL A 246 -7.22 -6.64 -21.62
C VAL A 246 -7.42 -6.88 -20.13
N PHE A 247 -8.15 -7.95 -19.77
CA PHE A 247 -8.38 -8.33 -18.36
C PHE A 247 -7.51 -9.54 -17.98
N LEU A 248 -6.56 -9.32 -17.07
CA LEU A 248 -5.56 -10.29 -16.63
C LEU A 248 -5.79 -10.66 -15.16
N TYR A 249 -5.97 -11.95 -14.89
CA TYR A 249 -6.16 -12.51 -13.55
C TYR A 249 -5.71 -13.96 -13.52
N VAL A 250 -5.52 -14.51 -12.32
CA VAL A 250 -5.15 -15.90 -12.13
C VAL A 250 -6.36 -16.79 -12.46
N LYS A 251 -6.32 -17.50 -13.60
CA LYS A 251 -7.45 -18.31 -14.09
C LYS A 251 -7.52 -19.67 -13.43
N GLU A 252 -6.38 -20.22 -13.03
CA GLU A 252 -6.26 -21.56 -12.47
C GLU A 252 -5.33 -21.54 -11.25
N GLN A 253 -5.56 -22.43 -10.29
CA GLN A 253 -4.76 -22.51 -9.06
C GLN A 253 -3.27 -22.81 -9.33
N ASN A 254 -2.96 -23.50 -10.42
CA ASN A 254 -1.59 -23.80 -10.86
C ASN A 254 -0.86 -22.59 -11.49
N GLN A 255 -1.57 -21.48 -11.73
CA GLN A 255 -1.02 -20.22 -12.25
C GLN A 255 -0.72 -19.20 -11.15
N VAL A 256 -0.96 -19.56 -9.89
CA VAL A 256 -0.59 -18.75 -8.73
C VAL A 256 0.91 -18.51 -8.75
N GLN A 257 1.30 -17.25 -8.85
CA GLN A 257 2.71 -16.86 -8.83
C GLN A 257 3.07 -16.42 -7.41
N PRO A 258 4.08 -17.04 -6.77
CA PRO A 258 4.52 -16.58 -5.46
C PRO A 258 4.98 -15.12 -5.54
N SER A 259 4.51 -14.29 -4.62
CA SER A 259 4.83 -12.88 -4.56
C SER A 259 5.72 -12.59 -3.37
N VAL A 260 6.83 -11.88 -3.61
CA VAL A 260 7.70 -11.38 -2.53
C VAL A 260 6.98 -10.32 -1.68
N LYS A 261 5.84 -9.78 -2.14
CA LYS A 261 5.06 -8.76 -1.42
C LYS A 261 4.46 -9.24 -0.10
N LEU A 262 4.25 -10.54 0.07
CA LEU A 262 3.83 -11.13 1.35
C LEU A 262 4.99 -11.31 2.34
N PHE A 263 6.24 -11.20 1.88
CA PHE A 263 7.44 -11.37 2.69
C PHE A 263 8.13 -10.01 2.88
N GLN A 264 7.45 -9.08 3.55
CA GLN A 264 8.14 -7.92 4.12
C GLN A 264 8.79 -8.37 5.44
N GLY A 265 10.10 -8.12 5.60
CA GLY A 265 10.87 -8.55 6.77
C GLY A 265 11.82 -9.73 6.56
N ILE A 266 12.16 -10.08 5.31
CA ILE A 266 13.29 -10.98 5.05
C ILE A 266 14.58 -10.27 5.51
N PRO A 267 15.37 -10.86 6.43
CA PRO A 267 16.63 -10.24 6.84
C PRO A 267 17.53 -10.00 5.63
N GLN A 268 18.25 -8.87 5.63
CA GLN A 268 19.07 -8.44 4.49
C GLN A 268 20.11 -9.51 4.09
N GLU A 269 20.55 -10.35 5.03
CA GLU A 269 21.41 -11.50 4.74
C GLU A 269 20.80 -12.57 3.81
N PHE A 270 19.48 -12.62 3.65
CA PHE A 270 18.80 -13.50 2.70
C PHE A 270 18.47 -12.79 1.36
N PHE A 271 18.70 -11.48 1.27
CA PHE A 271 18.61 -10.73 0.01
C PHE A 271 19.87 -10.98 -0.81
N ASN A 272 19.86 -12.04 -1.61
CA ASN A 272 20.82 -12.22 -2.67
C ASN A 272 20.21 -11.70 -3.99
N ASP A 273 20.73 -10.59 -4.51
CA ASP A 273 20.23 -9.95 -5.73
C ASP A 273 20.12 -10.93 -6.90
N LYS A 274 21.04 -11.91 -7.00
CA LYS A 274 20.96 -12.95 -8.02
C LYS A 274 19.77 -13.88 -7.81
N VAL A 275 19.48 -14.25 -6.56
CA VAL A 275 18.34 -15.12 -6.22
C VAL A 275 17.04 -14.42 -6.56
N ILE A 276 16.91 -13.13 -6.22
CA ILE A 276 15.71 -12.34 -6.55
C ILE A 276 15.58 -12.12 -8.05
N GLU A 277 16.67 -11.78 -8.74
CA GLU A 277 16.66 -11.60 -10.19
C GLU A 277 16.34 -12.92 -10.91
N THR A 278 16.79 -14.05 -10.36
CA THR A 278 16.47 -15.39 -10.88
C THR A 278 15.02 -15.78 -10.59
N PHE A 279 14.53 -15.54 -9.38
CA PHE A 279 13.13 -15.74 -8.99
C PHE A 279 12.19 -14.95 -9.92
N ASN A 280 12.50 -13.66 -10.15
CA ASN A 280 11.67 -12.78 -10.98
C ASN A 280 11.70 -13.17 -12.48
N LYS A 281 12.82 -13.71 -12.98
CA LYS A 281 12.94 -14.13 -14.38
C LYS A 281 12.40 -15.54 -14.65
N ASP A 282 12.70 -16.50 -13.78
CA ASP A 282 12.29 -17.90 -13.91
C ASP A 282 12.43 -18.64 -12.56
N PRO A 283 11.35 -18.73 -11.76
CA PRO A 283 11.37 -19.35 -10.44
C PRO A 283 11.87 -20.79 -10.43
N LYS A 284 11.71 -21.53 -11.54
CA LYS A 284 12.13 -22.95 -11.64
C LYS A 284 13.64 -23.14 -11.67
N LYS A 285 14.40 -22.06 -11.92
CA LYS A 285 15.87 -22.11 -11.90
C LYS A 285 16.45 -22.05 -10.50
N LEU A 286 15.65 -21.72 -9.49
CA LEU A 286 16.09 -21.69 -8.10
C LEU A 286 16.44 -23.07 -7.55
N ASP A 287 15.72 -24.12 -8.01
CA ASP A 287 15.98 -25.51 -7.61
C ASP A 287 17.40 -25.99 -7.95
N ASN A 288 18.06 -25.33 -8.90
CA ASN A 288 19.41 -25.67 -9.38
C ASN A 288 20.44 -24.58 -9.07
N MET A 289 20.08 -23.58 -8.27
CA MET A 289 20.95 -22.47 -7.98
C MET A 289 21.84 -22.81 -6.78
N ASN A 290 23.15 -22.96 -7.00
CA ASN A 290 24.10 -23.02 -5.90
C ASN A 290 24.16 -21.63 -5.26
N ILE A 291 23.66 -21.54 -4.03
CA ILE A 291 23.78 -20.37 -3.18
C ILE A 291 25.08 -20.59 -2.39
N ASP A 292 26.16 -19.97 -2.82
CA ASP A 292 27.42 -19.87 -2.05
C ASP A 292 27.27 -18.81 -0.94
#